data_AF-A0A3A5SPA9-F1
#
_entry.id   AF-A0A3A5SPA9-F1
#
_cell.length_a   1.000
_cell.length_b   1.000
_cell.length_c   1.000
_cell.angle_alpha   90.00
_cell.angle_beta   90.00
_cell.angle_gamma   90.00
#
_symmetry.space_group_name_H-M   'P 1'
#
loop_
_entity.id
_entity.type
_entity.pdbx_description
1 polymer ?
#
loop_
_entity_poly.entity_id
_entity_poly.type
_entity_poly.pdbx_seq_one_letter_code
_entity_poly.pdbx_strand_id
1 'polypeptide(L)'
;MLKIYLDWNIITHCKKGDRYEDILNKVELYGDKFIFPYSNAHIRDLQVKPQTDKAYYNMDVEILTSICRDHLLNLDGNKILPLFCLPENYLNELGSTIQIVQNAELLSPSLYVELKKQIKSSISDDIYKSIQGAKPQEVIDIIDKYIRTQTTFKGLENLMTSCLPQIGKLINVEAQFKYICLGLDLFGYRPENKCKVITNIDTDASHLFYASNCDYFVTEDRKLRDKAIAIYSYYRIQTKVISPEDLLVLLKDPEKQYFSFDYAESCIEKYGTPRIENDGAHYTIMSSPVFGLFNVCHKLDSYWGYSGRIKSGLFRYCFQNTPYLYYDEIESFLNLFEGFISDENKESFRHNYVSPILSGDISITDKAKFDLEILDKGIHITLLSDPFTPVPCPMMQMIISQ
;
A
#
# COMPACT_ATOMS: atom_id res chain seq x y z
N MET A 1 -2.80 -8.74 5.66
CA MET A 1 -4.15 -8.26 5.31
C MET A 1 -4.02 -7.29 4.15
N LEU A 2 -5.13 -6.89 3.52
CA LEU A 2 -5.06 -5.78 2.55
C LEU A 2 -4.71 -4.49 3.29
N LYS A 3 -3.70 -3.79 2.80
CA LYS A 3 -3.22 -2.50 3.32
C LYS A 3 -3.84 -1.38 2.49
N ILE A 4 -4.67 -0.56 3.11
CA ILE A 4 -5.50 0.45 2.45
C ILE A 4 -5.10 1.81 3.00
N TYR A 5 -4.38 2.59 2.21
CA TYR A 5 -3.98 3.94 2.56
C TYR A 5 -5.08 4.93 2.19
N LEU A 6 -5.65 5.60 3.18
CA LEU A 6 -6.68 6.63 2.97
C LEU A 6 -6.00 7.99 2.87
N ASP A 7 -6.38 8.80 1.89
CA ASP A 7 -6.00 10.22 1.87
C ASP A 7 -6.69 10.98 3.01
N TRP A 8 -6.09 12.09 3.43
CA TRP A 8 -6.62 12.95 4.48
C TRP A 8 -8.04 13.44 4.18
N ASN A 9 -8.33 13.74 2.91
CA ASN A 9 -9.68 14.15 2.50
C ASN A 9 -10.74 13.07 2.79
N ILE A 10 -10.38 11.79 2.79
CA ILE A 10 -11.30 10.70 3.14
C ILE A 10 -11.50 10.70 4.65
N ILE A 11 -10.42 10.68 5.41
CA ILE A 11 -10.43 10.63 6.87
C ILE A 11 -11.26 11.76 7.46
N THR A 12 -11.06 13.00 6.99
CA THR A 12 -11.81 14.16 7.50
C THR A 12 -13.30 14.14 7.19
N HIS A 13 -13.74 13.37 6.20
CA HIS A 13 -15.13 13.24 5.78
C HIS A 13 -15.80 11.94 6.24
N CYS A 14 -15.11 11.14 7.06
CA CYS A 14 -15.65 9.95 7.71
C CYS A 14 -16.46 10.27 9.00
N LYS A 15 -16.63 11.55 9.34
CA LYS A 15 -17.32 11.96 10.58
C LYS A 15 -18.79 11.55 10.54
N LYS A 16 -19.36 11.31 11.73
CA LYS A 16 -20.79 11.08 11.87
C LYS A 16 -21.60 12.20 11.24
N GLY A 17 -22.52 11.86 10.34
CA GLY A 17 -23.35 12.79 9.57
C GLY A 17 -22.67 13.42 8.35
N ASP A 18 -21.43 13.02 8.01
CA ASP A 18 -20.70 13.47 6.82
C ASP A 18 -20.74 12.41 5.70
N ARG A 19 -20.21 12.76 4.53
CA ARG A 19 -20.33 12.02 3.27
C ARG A 19 -19.87 10.56 3.35
N TYR A 20 -18.91 10.25 4.22
CA TYR A 20 -18.28 8.93 4.30
C TYR A 20 -18.45 8.25 5.67
N GLU A 21 -19.50 8.57 6.44
CA GLU A 21 -19.81 7.87 7.69
C GLU A 21 -19.87 6.34 7.52
N ASP A 22 -20.38 5.86 6.38
CA ASP A 22 -20.42 4.43 6.06
C ASP A 22 -19.04 3.77 5.96
N ILE A 23 -18.01 4.53 5.54
CA ILE A 23 -16.62 4.04 5.53
C ILE A 23 -16.16 3.82 6.97
N LEU A 24 -16.40 4.77 7.88
CA LEU A 24 -16.04 4.60 9.29
C LEU A 24 -16.73 3.37 9.90
N ASN A 25 -18.04 3.22 9.68
CA ASN A 25 -18.79 2.06 10.15
C ASN A 25 -18.20 0.73 9.63
N LYS A 26 -17.75 0.69 8.37
CA LYS A 26 -17.13 -0.50 7.77
C LYS A 26 -15.72 -0.76 8.29
N VAL A 27 -14.93 0.29 8.51
CA VAL A 27 -13.59 0.19 9.11
C VAL A 27 -13.68 -0.30 10.55
N GLU A 28 -14.64 0.17 11.33
CA GLU A 28 -14.86 -0.31 12.70
C GLU A 28 -15.31 -1.76 12.72
N LEU A 29 -16.22 -2.14 11.80
CA LEU A 29 -16.75 -3.50 11.71
C LEU A 29 -15.73 -4.54 11.22
N TYR A 30 -14.86 -4.17 10.27
CA TYR A 30 -13.93 -5.10 9.61
C TYR A 30 -12.45 -4.72 9.80
N GLY A 31 -12.14 -3.85 10.75
CA GLY A 31 -10.78 -3.35 10.95
C GLY A 31 -9.79 -4.40 11.48
N ASP A 32 -10.27 -5.60 11.84
CA ASP A 32 -9.44 -6.79 12.11
C ASP A 32 -9.14 -7.62 10.84
N LYS A 33 -9.73 -7.26 9.69
CA LYS A 33 -9.52 -7.91 8.38
C LYS A 33 -8.69 -7.08 7.41
N PHE A 34 -8.56 -5.78 7.67
CA PHE A 34 -7.86 -4.82 6.84
C PHE A 34 -6.90 -3.99 7.69
N ILE A 35 -5.84 -3.48 7.09
CA ILE A 35 -4.93 -2.52 7.74
C ILE A 35 -5.10 -1.17 7.07
N PHE A 36 -5.33 -0.14 7.88
CA PHE A 36 -5.43 1.25 7.44
C PHE A 36 -4.26 2.04 8.04
N PRO A 37 -3.07 2.04 7.41
CA PRO A 37 -1.94 2.70 8.01
C PRO A 37 -2.06 4.22 7.94
N TYR A 38 -1.59 4.92 8.97
CA TYR A 38 -1.28 6.35 8.90
C TYR A 38 0.22 6.57 8.71
N SER A 39 0.62 7.83 8.47
CA SER A 39 2.00 8.18 8.16
C SER A 39 2.28 9.62 8.56
N ASN A 40 3.53 10.07 8.38
CA ASN A 40 3.90 11.47 8.55
C ASN A 40 3.07 12.43 7.68
N ALA A 41 2.56 12.00 6.52
CA ALA A 41 1.73 12.86 5.66
C ALA A 41 0.42 13.27 6.35
N HIS A 42 -0.28 12.32 6.99
CA HIS A 42 -1.49 12.59 7.79
C HIS A 42 -1.23 13.54 8.96
N ILE A 43 -0.10 13.34 9.63
CA ILE A 43 0.29 14.16 10.77
C ILE A 43 0.60 15.58 10.33
N ARG A 44 1.21 15.75 9.14
CA ARG A 44 1.40 17.06 8.55
C ARG A 44 0.05 17.74 8.26
N ASP A 45 -0.91 17.05 7.65
CA ASP A 45 -2.24 17.62 7.39
C ASP A 45 -2.99 18.08 8.65
N LEU A 46 -2.89 17.31 9.74
CA LEU A 46 -3.44 17.67 11.05
C LEU A 46 -2.88 19.00 11.56
N GLN A 47 -1.57 19.25 11.37
CA GLN A 47 -0.88 20.43 11.88
C GLN A 47 -1.09 21.71 11.06
N VAL A 48 -1.60 21.61 9.82
CA VAL A 48 -1.87 22.79 8.96
C VAL A 48 -3.09 23.59 9.47
N LYS A 49 -4.02 22.95 10.19
CA LYS A 49 -5.19 23.65 10.74
C LYS A 49 -4.78 24.54 11.92
N PRO A 50 -5.28 25.80 12.02
CA PRO A 50 -5.02 26.63 13.18
C PRO A 50 -5.44 25.92 14.47
N GLN A 51 -4.51 25.75 15.42
CA GLN A 51 -4.79 25.22 16.78
C GLN A 51 -5.78 26.08 17.59
N THR A 52 -6.29 27.17 17.00
CA THR A 52 -7.27 28.08 17.61
C THR A 52 -8.61 27.40 17.86
N ASP A 53 -8.89 26.25 17.23
CA ASP A 53 -10.07 25.43 17.53
C ASP A 53 -9.68 24.00 17.97
N LYS A 54 -9.25 23.90 19.25
CA LYS A 54 -8.81 22.64 19.88
C LYS A 54 -9.85 21.51 19.77
N ALA A 55 -11.15 21.84 19.70
CA ALA A 55 -12.20 20.82 19.63
C ALA A 55 -12.19 20.06 18.30
N TYR A 56 -12.05 20.76 17.16
CA TYR A 56 -11.95 20.09 15.86
C TYR A 56 -10.63 19.34 15.69
N TYR A 57 -9.54 19.88 16.23
CA TYR A 57 -8.23 19.20 16.20
C TYR A 57 -8.29 17.86 16.95
N ASN A 58 -8.81 17.86 18.18
CA ASN A 58 -8.94 16.62 18.97
C ASN A 58 -9.84 15.61 18.27
N MET A 59 -10.96 16.07 17.70
CA MET A 59 -11.86 15.21 16.91
C MET A 59 -11.16 14.59 15.69
N ASP A 60 -10.33 15.34 14.98
CA ASP A 60 -9.57 14.84 13.83
C ASP A 60 -8.54 13.77 14.27
N VAL A 61 -7.88 13.95 15.42
CA VAL A 61 -6.96 12.95 16.01
C VAL A 61 -7.71 11.69 16.45
N GLU A 62 -8.88 11.84 17.07
CA GLU A 62 -9.75 10.72 17.46
C GLU A 62 -10.17 9.90 16.25
N ILE A 63 -10.65 10.53 15.18
CA ILE A 63 -11.05 9.83 13.95
C ILE A 63 -9.87 9.11 13.30
N LEU A 64 -8.71 9.78 13.19
CA LEU A 64 -7.50 9.16 12.66
C LEU A 64 -7.12 7.92 13.48
N THR A 65 -7.22 8.00 14.80
CA THR A 65 -6.94 6.89 15.72
C THR A 65 -7.98 5.77 15.59
N SER A 66 -9.27 6.08 15.45
CA SER A 66 -10.31 5.07 15.26
C SER A 66 -10.13 4.27 13.96
N ILE A 67 -9.73 4.95 12.88
CA ILE A 67 -9.52 4.33 11.56
C ILE A 67 -8.20 3.56 11.53
N CYS A 68 -7.10 4.23 11.88
CA CYS A 68 -5.76 3.69 11.66
C CYS A 68 -5.20 2.90 12.84
N ARG A 69 -5.83 3.04 14.02
CA ARG A 69 -5.36 2.48 15.29
C ARG A 69 -3.94 2.94 15.55
N ASP A 70 -3.00 2.01 15.66
CA ASP A 70 -1.58 2.26 15.89
C ASP A 70 -0.70 1.90 14.67
N HIS A 71 -1.28 1.60 13.51
CA HIS A 71 -0.51 1.23 12.32
C HIS A 71 0.19 2.44 11.68
N LEU A 72 1.47 2.62 11.98
CA LEU A 72 2.29 3.69 11.44
C LEU A 72 3.18 3.18 10.31
N LEU A 73 3.20 3.90 9.20
CA LEU A 73 4.27 3.82 8.20
C LEU A 73 5.26 4.94 8.45
N ASN A 74 6.44 4.55 8.93
CA ASN A 74 7.54 5.47 9.18
C ASN A 74 8.60 5.33 8.09
N LEU A 75 9.06 6.45 7.54
CA LEU A 75 10.23 6.46 6.66
C LEU A 75 11.50 6.59 7.51
N ASP A 76 12.33 5.56 7.51
CA ASP A 76 13.66 5.58 8.09
C ASP A 76 14.73 5.42 7.01
N GLY A 77 15.52 6.47 6.79
CA GLY A 77 16.41 6.58 5.64
C GLY A 77 15.64 6.46 4.31
N ASN A 78 15.81 5.33 3.64
CA ASN A 78 15.17 5.00 2.35
C ASN A 78 14.22 3.80 2.43
N LYS A 79 13.81 3.40 3.64
CA LYS A 79 12.96 2.23 3.86
C LYS A 79 11.71 2.63 4.62
N ILE A 80 10.59 2.06 4.22
CA ILE A 80 9.36 2.10 5.01
C ILE A 80 9.43 1.02 6.08
N LEU A 81 9.20 1.44 7.32
CA LEU A 81 9.09 0.57 8.48
C LEU A 81 7.64 0.54 8.97
N PRO A 82 7.03 -0.65 9.11
CA PRO A 82 5.76 -0.81 9.80
C PRO A 82 6.00 -0.73 11.31
N LEU A 83 5.47 0.30 11.97
CA LEU A 83 5.59 0.50 13.41
C LEU A 83 4.21 0.54 14.06
N PHE A 84 4.17 0.26 15.37
CA PHE A 84 2.98 0.43 16.20
C PHE A 84 3.14 1.70 17.05
N CYS A 85 2.37 2.73 16.74
CA CYS A 85 2.31 3.97 17.50
C CYS A 85 0.94 4.62 17.31
N LEU A 86 0.32 5.11 18.38
CA LEU A 86 -0.92 5.88 18.24
C LEU A 86 -0.63 7.26 17.63
N PRO A 87 -1.51 7.82 16.77
CA PRO A 87 -1.32 9.13 16.17
C PRO A 87 -1.01 10.24 17.19
N GLU A 88 -1.70 10.24 18.34
CA GLU A 88 -1.46 11.20 19.43
C GLU A 88 -0.04 11.10 20.02
N ASN A 89 0.45 9.88 20.23
CA ASN A 89 1.80 9.66 20.76
C ASN A 89 2.86 10.14 19.76
N TYR A 90 2.69 9.79 18.49
CA TYR A 90 3.60 10.20 17.42
C TYR A 90 3.67 11.73 17.26
N LEU A 91 2.52 12.40 17.38
CA LEU A 91 2.43 13.87 17.42
C LEU A 91 3.22 14.48 18.58
N ASN A 92 3.11 13.89 19.77
CA ASN A 92 3.78 14.39 20.97
C ASN A 92 5.31 14.23 20.90
N GLU A 93 5.80 13.15 20.29
CA GLU A 93 7.24 12.88 20.17
C GLU A 93 7.93 13.72 19.08
N LEU A 94 7.26 13.93 17.94
CA LEU A 94 7.89 14.54 16.74
C LEU A 94 7.31 15.90 16.35
N GLY A 95 6.33 16.42 17.09
CA GLY A 95 5.56 17.59 16.70
C GLY A 95 6.41 18.80 16.31
N SER A 96 7.47 19.10 17.05
CA SER A 96 8.38 20.23 16.77
C SER A 96 9.24 19.99 15.52
N THR A 97 9.74 18.77 15.31
CA THR A 97 10.53 18.40 14.12
C THR A 97 9.66 18.40 12.85
N ILE A 98 8.44 17.88 12.93
CA ILE A 98 7.49 17.86 11.81
C ILE A 98 7.15 19.30 11.41
N GLN A 99 6.87 20.18 12.38
CA GLN A 99 6.57 21.58 12.11
C GLN A 99 7.75 22.31 11.44
N ILE A 100 9.00 21.98 11.78
CA ILE A 100 10.19 22.50 11.08
C ILE A 100 10.24 22.00 9.63
N VAL A 101 10.00 20.71 9.39
CA VAL A 101 10.01 20.13 8.03
C VAL A 101 8.90 20.71 7.16
N GLN A 102 7.71 20.94 7.71
CA GLN A 102 6.59 21.57 6.99
C GLN A 102 6.93 23.00 6.54
N ASN A 103 7.68 23.73 7.36
CA ASN A 103 8.09 25.10 7.02
C ASN A 103 9.25 25.14 6.02
N ALA A 104 9.90 24.01 5.73
CA ALA A 104 10.91 23.90 4.69
C ALA A 104 10.21 23.76 3.32
N GLU A 105 9.90 24.89 2.69
CA GLU A 105 9.29 24.89 1.37
C GLU A 105 10.21 24.19 0.34
N LEU A 106 9.64 23.22 -0.40
CA LEU A 106 10.32 22.57 -1.54
C LEU A 106 10.78 23.59 -2.59
N LEU A 107 9.95 24.61 -2.79
CA LEU A 107 10.16 25.74 -3.68
C LEU A 107 9.41 26.94 -3.10
N SER A 108 9.91 28.15 -3.29
CA SER A 108 9.14 29.34 -2.95
C SER A 108 7.99 29.56 -3.95
N PRO A 109 6.84 30.12 -3.52
CA PRO A 109 5.72 30.42 -4.42
C PRO A 109 6.11 31.27 -5.63
N SER A 110 7.02 32.24 -5.45
CA SER A 110 7.52 33.09 -6.53
C SER A 110 8.32 32.29 -7.56
N LEU A 111 9.25 31.43 -7.12
CA LEU A 111 10.06 30.60 -7.99
C LEU A 111 9.21 29.59 -8.77
N TYR A 112 8.20 28.99 -8.13
CA TYR A 112 7.25 28.11 -8.81
C TYR A 112 6.51 28.83 -9.94
N VAL A 113 5.98 30.04 -9.70
CA VAL A 113 5.27 30.82 -10.72
C VAL A 113 6.20 31.18 -11.88
N GLU A 114 7.45 31.53 -11.58
CA GLU A 114 8.47 31.80 -12.58
C GLU A 114 8.77 30.57 -13.45
N LEU A 115 9.09 29.43 -12.83
CA LEU A 115 9.37 28.18 -13.53
C LEU A 115 8.19 27.74 -14.39
N LYS A 116 6.96 27.82 -13.86
CA LYS A 116 5.73 27.47 -14.60
C LYS A 116 5.56 28.37 -15.82
N LYS A 117 5.89 29.66 -15.73
CA LYS A 117 5.84 30.58 -16.86
C LYS A 117 6.91 30.25 -17.90
N GLN A 118 8.15 29.99 -17.47
CA GLN A 118 9.28 29.65 -18.35
C GLN A 118 9.03 28.34 -19.12
N ILE A 119 8.55 27.30 -18.41
CA ILE A 119 8.20 26.01 -19.03
C ILE A 119 7.05 26.19 -20.02
N LYS A 120 5.99 26.90 -19.63
CA LYS A 120 4.86 27.18 -20.53
C LYS A 120 5.28 27.95 -21.78
N SER A 121 6.21 28.90 -21.69
CA SER A 121 6.70 29.63 -22.87
C SER A 121 7.62 28.79 -23.78
N SER A 122 8.19 27.71 -23.25
CA SER A 122 9.10 26.84 -24.00
C SER A 122 8.35 25.71 -24.73
N ILE A 123 7.18 25.32 -24.23
CA ILE A 123 6.36 24.25 -24.80
C ILE A 123 5.40 24.82 -25.85
N SER A 124 5.34 24.22 -27.04
CA SER A 124 4.33 24.56 -28.05
C SER A 124 2.90 24.27 -27.57
N ASP A 125 1.92 25.06 -28.02
CA ASP A 125 0.51 24.91 -27.60
C ASP A 125 -0.06 23.50 -27.85
N ASP A 126 0.35 22.85 -28.94
CA ASP A 126 -0.12 21.50 -29.28
C ASP A 126 0.39 20.45 -28.29
N ILE A 127 1.67 20.54 -27.90
CA ILE A 127 2.26 19.65 -26.90
C ILE A 127 1.63 19.91 -25.53
N TYR A 128 1.42 21.18 -25.17
CA TYR A 128 0.79 21.54 -23.90
C TYR A 128 -0.63 20.98 -23.80
N LYS A 129 -1.44 21.11 -24.87
CA LYS A 129 -2.78 20.48 -24.95
C LYS A 129 -2.71 18.96 -24.89
N SER A 130 -1.73 18.35 -25.56
CA SER A 130 -1.50 16.90 -25.51
C SER A 130 -1.22 16.42 -24.08
N ILE A 131 -0.41 17.15 -23.31
CA ILE A 131 -0.14 16.84 -21.90
C ILE A 131 -1.43 16.99 -21.08
N GLN A 132 -2.18 18.09 -21.24
CA GLN A 132 -3.42 18.32 -20.49
C GLN A 132 -4.49 17.25 -20.74
N GLY A 133 -4.61 16.79 -21.99
CA GLY A 133 -5.56 15.76 -22.42
C GLY A 133 -5.05 14.32 -22.26
N ALA A 134 -3.80 14.11 -21.84
CA ALA A 134 -3.20 12.79 -21.75
C ALA A 134 -3.94 11.88 -20.77
N LYS A 135 -3.98 10.59 -21.10
CA LYS A 135 -4.32 9.57 -20.12
C LYS A 135 -3.23 9.54 -19.04
N PRO A 136 -3.59 9.31 -17.76
CA PRO A 136 -2.62 9.22 -16.67
C PRO A 136 -1.40 8.37 -16.96
N GLN A 137 -1.59 7.16 -17.50
CA GLN A 137 -0.53 6.19 -17.75
C GLN A 137 0.47 6.63 -18.83
N GLU A 138 0.08 7.57 -19.69
CA GLU A 138 0.87 7.98 -20.87
C GLU A 138 1.56 9.33 -20.67
N VAL A 139 1.15 10.12 -19.66
CA VAL A 139 1.56 11.53 -19.56
C VAL A 139 3.05 11.71 -19.33
N ILE A 140 3.67 10.87 -18.48
CA ILE A 140 5.10 10.98 -18.18
C ILE A 140 5.91 10.64 -19.44
N ASP A 141 5.51 9.64 -20.22
CA ASP A 141 6.16 9.30 -21.49
C ASP A 141 6.08 10.44 -22.52
N ILE A 142 4.93 11.13 -22.58
CA ILE A 142 4.75 12.31 -23.45
C ILE A 142 5.72 13.42 -23.03
N ILE A 143 5.81 13.71 -21.73
CA ILE A 143 6.71 14.72 -21.17
C ILE A 143 8.18 14.31 -21.40
N ASP A 144 8.54 13.06 -21.15
CA ASP A 144 9.88 12.50 -21.37
C ASP A 144 10.31 12.65 -22.82
N LYS A 145 9.43 12.29 -23.76
CA LYS A 145 9.68 12.45 -25.19
C LYS A 145 9.96 13.91 -25.54
N TYR A 146 9.16 14.84 -25.01
CA TYR A 146 9.41 16.26 -25.20
C TYR A 146 10.77 16.69 -24.64
N ILE A 147 11.07 16.34 -23.38
CA ILE A 147 12.33 16.71 -22.71
C ILE A 147 13.55 16.19 -23.48
N ARG A 148 13.53 14.93 -23.95
CA ARG A 148 14.63 14.33 -24.73
C ARG A 148 14.84 15.01 -26.09
N THR A 149 13.81 15.63 -26.66
CA THR A 149 13.93 16.35 -27.94
C THR A 149 14.43 17.78 -27.78
N GLN A 150 14.17 18.41 -26.63
CA GLN A 150 14.47 19.83 -26.42
C GLN A 150 15.71 20.05 -25.53
N THR A 151 16.16 19.04 -24.79
CA THR A 151 17.20 19.17 -23.78
C THR A 151 18.16 17.97 -23.80
N THR A 152 19.24 18.05 -23.02
CA THR A 152 20.16 16.93 -22.80
C THR A 152 19.69 15.95 -21.72
N PHE A 153 18.59 16.25 -21.03
CA PHE A 153 18.07 15.41 -19.96
C PHE A 153 17.38 14.16 -20.50
N LYS A 154 17.48 13.06 -19.75
CA LYS A 154 16.90 11.77 -20.14
C LYS A 154 15.40 11.69 -19.95
N GLY A 155 14.78 12.62 -19.21
CA GLY A 155 13.36 12.59 -18.88
C GLY A 155 13.02 13.54 -17.74
N LEU A 156 11.76 13.53 -17.33
CA LEU A 156 11.20 14.39 -16.30
C LEU A 156 11.94 14.24 -14.98
N GLU A 157 12.14 13.00 -14.53
CA GLU A 157 12.84 12.71 -13.28
C GLU A 157 14.25 13.31 -13.27
N ASN A 158 15.02 13.05 -14.32
CA ASN A 158 16.39 13.53 -14.45
C ASN A 158 16.47 15.07 -14.52
N LEU A 159 15.51 15.71 -15.19
CA LEU A 159 15.37 17.16 -15.20
C LEU A 159 15.08 17.69 -13.79
N MET A 160 14.04 17.18 -13.13
CA MET A 160 13.58 17.70 -11.83
C MET A 160 14.64 17.52 -10.73
N THR A 161 15.31 16.36 -10.68
CA THR A 161 16.41 16.13 -9.73
C THR A 161 17.61 17.04 -9.96
N SER A 162 17.82 17.52 -11.19
CA SER A 162 18.92 18.44 -11.51
C SER A 162 18.60 19.92 -11.22
N CYS A 163 17.33 20.31 -11.31
CA CYS A 163 16.89 21.70 -11.20
C CYS A 163 16.61 22.14 -9.76
N LEU A 164 16.28 21.21 -8.86
CA LEU A 164 15.91 21.56 -7.49
C LEU A 164 17.15 21.60 -6.60
N PRO A 165 17.29 22.62 -5.74
CA PRO A 165 18.44 22.74 -4.87
C PRO A 165 18.61 21.45 -4.08
N GLN A 166 19.86 20.98 -3.99
CA GLN A 166 20.28 19.90 -3.10
C GLN A 166 20.11 20.37 -1.64
N ILE A 167 18.87 20.62 -1.21
CA ILE A 167 18.54 21.01 0.15
C ILE A 167 18.90 19.81 1.03
N GLY A 168 20.11 19.84 1.55
CA GLY A 168 20.59 18.97 2.61
C GLY A 168 20.56 17.47 2.30
N LYS A 169 21.42 16.99 1.40
CA LYS A 169 22.12 15.70 1.52
C LYS A 169 21.32 14.40 1.75
N LEU A 170 20.02 14.37 1.57
CA LEU A 170 19.19 13.16 1.59
C LEU A 170 18.12 13.28 0.49
N ILE A 171 18.47 12.93 -0.76
CA ILE A 171 17.43 12.49 -1.70
C ILE A 171 16.95 11.16 -1.13
N ASN A 172 15.94 11.23 -0.27
CA ASN A 172 15.22 10.03 0.14
C ASN A 172 14.16 9.70 -0.91
N VAL A 173 13.64 8.49 -0.85
CA VAL A 173 12.67 7.97 -1.82
C VAL A 173 11.36 8.80 -1.85
N GLU A 174 10.98 9.47 -0.75
CA GLU A 174 9.84 10.40 -0.70
C GLU A 174 10.06 11.64 -1.58
N ALA A 175 11.29 12.18 -1.62
CA ALA A 175 11.64 13.35 -2.43
C ALA A 175 11.43 13.11 -3.94
N GLN A 176 11.63 11.87 -4.42
CA GLN A 176 11.40 11.54 -5.83
C GLN A 176 9.93 11.76 -6.23
N PHE A 177 8.99 11.33 -5.39
CA PHE A 177 7.57 11.57 -5.61
C PHE A 177 7.24 13.07 -5.67
N LYS A 178 7.80 13.85 -4.73
CA LYS A 178 7.64 15.31 -4.69
C LYS A 178 8.10 15.97 -5.98
N TYR A 179 9.25 15.55 -6.50
CA TYR A 179 9.82 16.06 -7.74
C TYR A 179 8.95 15.74 -8.97
N ILE A 180 8.45 14.51 -9.08
CA ILE A 180 7.57 14.14 -10.19
C ILE A 180 6.22 14.87 -10.10
N CYS A 181 5.60 14.94 -8.93
CA CYS A 181 4.36 15.69 -8.72
C CYS A 181 4.50 17.16 -9.15
N LEU A 182 5.57 17.81 -8.70
CA LEU A 182 5.90 19.17 -9.09
C LEU A 182 6.14 19.29 -10.60
N GLY A 183 6.87 18.34 -11.18
CA GLY A 183 7.12 18.27 -12.62
C GLY A 183 5.83 18.19 -13.43
N LEU A 184 4.93 17.26 -13.09
CA LEU A 184 3.60 17.14 -13.72
C LEU A 184 2.85 18.48 -13.68
N ASP A 185 2.87 19.15 -12.53
CA ASP A 185 2.19 20.43 -12.35
C ASP A 185 2.79 21.57 -13.20
N LEU A 186 4.13 21.64 -13.26
CA LEU A 186 4.88 22.60 -14.06
C LEU A 186 4.64 22.43 -15.57
N PHE A 187 4.61 21.19 -16.04
CA PHE A 187 4.30 20.84 -17.43
C PHE A 187 2.80 20.94 -17.76
N GLY A 188 1.95 21.24 -16.77
CA GLY A 188 0.54 21.53 -16.95
C GLY A 188 -0.38 20.31 -16.90
N TYR A 189 0.09 19.17 -16.40
CA TYR A 189 -0.76 18.02 -16.14
C TYR A 189 -1.46 18.15 -14.79
N ARG A 190 -2.79 18.16 -14.82
CA ARG A 190 -3.66 18.29 -13.63
C ARG A 190 -3.16 19.35 -12.63
N PRO A 191 -2.90 20.58 -13.09
CA PRO A 191 -2.18 21.57 -12.28
C PRO A 191 -3.02 22.03 -11.09
N GLU A 192 -2.32 22.37 -10.01
CA GLU A 192 -2.93 23.04 -8.86
C GLU A 192 -3.32 24.49 -9.16
N ASN A 193 -4.34 24.97 -8.44
CA ASN A 193 -4.82 26.34 -8.58
C ASN A 193 -3.84 27.32 -7.89
N LYS A 194 -3.53 28.43 -8.58
CA LYS A 194 -2.48 29.42 -8.24
C LYS A 194 -2.45 29.96 -6.79
N CYS A 195 -3.55 29.83 -6.03
CA CYS A 195 -3.69 30.42 -4.70
C CYS A 195 -3.55 29.41 -3.54
N LYS A 196 -3.44 28.10 -3.82
CA LYS A 196 -3.23 27.06 -2.80
C LYS A 196 -1.84 26.45 -3.03
N VAL A 197 -1.03 26.52 -1.99
CA VAL A 197 0.45 26.65 -2.00
C VAL A 197 1.15 25.33 -2.36
N ILE A 198 2.45 25.41 -2.68
CA ILE A 198 3.42 24.30 -2.85
C ILE A 198 3.36 23.28 -1.70
N THR A 199 2.90 23.71 -0.51
CA THR A 199 2.59 22.84 0.63
C THR A 199 1.60 21.72 0.27
N ASN A 200 0.60 22.00 -0.57
CA ASN A 200 -0.35 20.96 -1.01
C ASN A 200 0.33 19.93 -1.91
N ILE A 201 1.19 20.39 -2.84
CA ILE A 201 1.96 19.48 -3.71
C ILE A 201 2.88 18.59 -2.86
N ASP A 202 3.50 19.16 -1.82
CA ASP A 202 4.38 18.43 -0.93
C ASP A 202 3.63 17.34 -0.13
N THR A 203 2.50 17.70 0.47
CA THR A 203 1.70 16.78 1.27
C THR A 203 1.03 15.72 0.39
N ASP A 204 0.43 16.10 -0.75
CA ASP A 204 -0.15 15.16 -1.72
C ASP A 204 0.90 14.16 -2.20
N ALA A 205 2.09 14.63 -2.58
CA ALA A 205 3.19 13.75 -3.00
C ALA A 205 3.65 12.82 -1.87
N SER A 206 3.61 13.28 -0.62
CA SER A 206 3.92 12.46 0.55
C SER A 206 2.88 11.34 0.71
N HIS A 207 1.58 11.65 0.56
CA HIS A 207 0.53 10.62 0.55
C HIS A 207 0.72 9.61 -0.58
N LEU A 208 1.03 10.05 -1.80
CA LEU A 208 1.33 9.14 -2.92
C LEU A 208 2.53 8.24 -2.61
N PHE A 209 3.57 8.77 -1.97
CA PHE A 209 4.73 7.98 -1.58
C PHE A 209 4.36 6.90 -0.55
N TYR A 210 3.71 7.24 0.57
CA TYR A 210 3.34 6.23 1.57
C TYR A 210 2.33 5.22 1.01
N ALA A 211 1.34 5.70 0.26
CA ALA A 211 0.34 4.85 -0.38
C ALA A 211 0.93 3.89 -1.41
N SER A 212 2.04 4.24 -2.07
CA SER A 212 2.76 3.35 -3.00
C SER A 212 3.30 2.07 -2.35
N ASN A 213 3.34 2.02 -1.02
CA ASN A 213 3.75 0.85 -0.25
C ASN A 213 2.55 0.02 0.26
N CYS A 214 1.33 0.39 -0.14
CA CYS A 214 0.08 -0.26 0.22
C CYS A 214 -0.58 -0.96 -0.98
N ASP A 215 -1.59 -1.80 -0.73
CA ASP A 215 -2.34 -2.45 -1.81
C ASP A 215 -3.30 -1.49 -2.50
N TYR A 216 -3.89 -0.56 -1.74
CA TYR A 216 -4.82 0.44 -2.23
C TYR A 216 -4.46 1.85 -1.74
N PHE A 217 -4.67 2.83 -2.62
CA PHE A 217 -4.71 4.26 -2.31
C PHE A 217 -6.13 4.78 -2.56
N VAL A 218 -6.73 5.42 -1.57
CA VAL A 218 -8.11 5.92 -1.64
C VAL A 218 -8.11 7.44 -1.49
N THR A 219 -8.62 8.15 -2.49
CA THR A 219 -8.80 9.61 -2.43
C THR A 219 -10.00 10.02 -3.26
N GLU A 220 -10.69 11.09 -2.83
CA GLU A 220 -11.81 11.68 -3.58
C GLU A 220 -11.31 12.67 -4.64
N ASP A 221 -10.07 13.15 -4.52
CA ASP A 221 -9.51 14.11 -5.46
C ASP A 221 -9.15 13.45 -6.80
N ARG A 222 -9.92 13.78 -7.84
CA ARG A 222 -9.71 13.25 -9.19
C ARG A 222 -8.36 13.64 -9.80
N LYS A 223 -7.86 14.85 -9.54
CA LYS A 223 -6.54 15.28 -10.03
C LYS A 223 -5.44 14.49 -9.34
N LEU A 224 -5.56 14.26 -8.04
CA LEU A 224 -4.61 13.45 -7.28
C LEU A 224 -4.65 11.98 -7.72
N ARG A 225 -5.83 11.40 -7.97
CA ARG A 225 -5.94 10.05 -8.56
C ARG A 225 -5.22 9.95 -9.89
N ASP A 226 -5.44 10.91 -10.79
CA ASP A 226 -4.78 10.95 -12.09
C ASP A 226 -3.24 11.08 -11.96
N LYS A 227 -2.75 11.91 -11.03
CA LYS A 227 -1.30 12.01 -10.72
C LYS A 227 -0.75 10.69 -10.14
N ALA A 228 -1.48 10.06 -9.21
CA ALA A 228 -1.11 8.78 -8.61
C ALA A 228 -0.97 7.68 -9.66
N ILE A 229 -1.97 7.55 -10.56
CA ILE A 229 -1.94 6.56 -11.64
C ILE A 229 -0.77 6.80 -12.58
N ALA A 230 -0.48 8.07 -12.92
CA ALA A 230 0.68 8.41 -13.76
C ALA A 230 2.00 7.95 -13.12
N ILE A 231 2.21 8.31 -11.84
CA ILE A 231 3.43 8.00 -11.09
C ILE A 231 3.57 6.49 -10.87
N TYR A 232 2.51 5.81 -10.45
CA TYR A 232 2.54 4.37 -10.20
C TYR A 232 2.78 3.57 -11.48
N SER A 233 2.22 3.99 -12.61
CA SER A 233 2.49 3.36 -13.90
C SER A 233 3.96 3.53 -14.32
N TYR A 234 4.51 4.73 -14.15
CA TYR A 234 5.89 5.04 -14.50
C TYR A 234 6.90 4.23 -13.66
N TYR A 235 6.68 4.13 -12.35
CA TYR A 235 7.53 3.35 -11.44
C TYR A 235 7.14 1.86 -11.33
N ARG A 236 6.13 1.41 -12.07
CA ARG A 236 5.60 0.02 -12.03
C ARG A 236 5.16 -0.44 -10.63
N ILE A 237 4.60 0.48 -9.87
CA ILE A 237 3.99 0.24 -8.56
C ILE A 237 2.63 -0.43 -8.76
N GLN A 238 2.31 -1.47 -7.98
CA GLN A 238 1.06 -2.25 -8.17
C GLN A 238 -0.10 -1.75 -7.30
N THR A 239 0.13 -0.77 -6.41
CA THR A 239 -0.92 -0.10 -5.64
C THR A 239 -2.06 0.36 -6.55
N LYS A 240 -3.28 -0.04 -6.21
CA LYS A 240 -4.49 0.35 -6.94
C LYS A 240 -5.02 1.67 -6.41
N VAL A 241 -5.30 2.60 -7.31
CA VAL A 241 -5.88 3.90 -6.97
C VAL A 241 -7.39 3.84 -7.17
N ILE A 242 -8.18 4.06 -6.12
CA ILE A 242 -9.63 3.87 -6.12
C ILE A 242 -10.38 5.06 -5.51
N SER A 243 -11.67 5.19 -5.81
CA SER A 243 -12.55 6.18 -5.15
C SER A 243 -13.09 5.65 -3.81
N PRO A 244 -13.72 6.51 -3.00
CA PRO A 244 -14.41 6.09 -1.77
C PRO A 244 -15.54 5.10 -2.03
N GLU A 245 -16.27 5.25 -3.14
CA GLU A 245 -17.33 4.33 -3.54
C GLU A 245 -16.78 2.94 -3.88
N ASP A 246 -15.65 2.88 -4.59
CA ASP A 246 -14.95 1.63 -4.88
C ASP A 246 -14.44 0.95 -3.59
N LEU A 247 -14.01 1.75 -2.60
CA LEU A 247 -13.61 1.23 -1.28
C LEU A 247 -14.79 0.55 -0.58
N LEU A 248 -15.99 1.14 -0.59
CA LEU A 248 -17.17 0.51 0.00
C LEU A 248 -17.53 -0.82 -0.66
N VAL A 249 -17.30 -0.95 -1.98
CA VAL A 249 -17.45 -2.22 -2.69
C VAL A 249 -16.38 -3.23 -2.23
N LEU A 250 -15.13 -2.79 -2.05
CA LEU A 250 -14.03 -3.63 -1.58
C LEU A 250 -14.26 -4.18 -0.16
N LEU A 251 -14.85 -3.36 0.72
CA LEU A 251 -15.13 -3.70 2.13
C LEU A 251 -16.42 -4.49 2.33
N LYS A 252 -17.10 -4.90 1.26
CA LYS A 252 -18.37 -5.63 1.33
C LYS A 252 -18.14 -7.13 1.52
N ASP A 253 -18.65 -7.68 2.62
CA ASP A 253 -18.67 -9.12 2.93
C ASP A 253 -17.29 -9.81 2.79
N PRO A 254 -16.23 -9.28 3.45
CA PRO A 254 -14.85 -9.74 3.23
C PRO A 254 -14.65 -11.23 3.51
N GLU A 255 -15.38 -11.79 4.49
CA GLU A 255 -15.27 -13.20 4.88
C GLU A 255 -15.52 -14.16 3.71
N LYS A 256 -16.59 -13.91 2.94
CA LYS A 256 -16.93 -14.72 1.77
C LYS A 256 -15.95 -14.50 0.63
N GLN A 257 -15.38 -13.30 0.55
CA GLN A 257 -14.58 -12.86 -0.59
C GLN A 257 -13.10 -13.24 -0.49
N TYR A 258 -12.52 -13.24 0.72
CA TYR A 258 -11.07 -13.36 0.91
C TYR A 258 -10.64 -14.36 1.98
N PHE A 259 -11.52 -14.71 2.92
CA PHE A 259 -11.17 -15.47 4.14
C PHE A 259 -11.84 -16.84 4.19
N SER A 260 -11.95 -17.53 3.04
CA SER A 260 -12.58 -18.85 2.94
C SER A 260 -11.71 -19.86 2.18
N PHE A 261 -11.90 -21.15 2.49
CA PHE A 261 -11.26 -22.25 1.74
C PHE A 261 -11.72 -22.28 0.28
N ASP A 262 -12.97 -21.92 0.01
CA ASP A 262 -13.51 -21.89 -1.36
C ASP A 262 -12.80 -20.80 -2.19
N TYR A 263 -12.48 -19.66 -1.58
CA TYR A 263 -11.65 -18.63 -2.21
C TYR A 263 -10.22 -19.14 -2.45
N ALA A 264 -9.60 -19.79 -1.45
CA ALA A 264 -8.27 -20.37 -1.59
C ALA A 264 -8.23 -21.40 -2.74
N GLU A 265 -9.20 -22.30 -2.83
CA GLU A 265 -9.34 -23.24 -3.94
C GLU A 265 -9.45 -22.53 -5.29
N SER A 266 -10.30 -21.49 -5.39
CA SER A 266 -10.43 -20.71 -6.63
C SER A 266 -9.11 -20.04 -7.06
N CYS A 267 -8.28 -19.64 -6.09
CA CYS A 267 -6.95 -19.09 -6.36
C CYS A 267 -6.00 -20.13 -6.96
N ILE A 268 -6.06 -21.39 -6.56
CA ILE A 268 -5.23 -22.47 -7.13
C ILE A 268 -5.52 -22.65 -8.63
N GLU A 269 -6.80 -22.51 -9.03
CA GLU A 269 -7.21 -22.63 -10.42
C GLU A 269 -6.79 -21.43 -11.25
N LYS A 270 -6.96 -20.22 -10.69
CA LYS A 270 -6.75 -18.95 -11.38
C LYS A 270 -5.28 -18.56 -11.45
N TYR A 271 -4.51 -18.84 -10.40
CA TYR A 271 -3.13 -18.38 -10.24
C TYR A 271 -2.18 -19.59 -10.27
N GLY A 272 -1.40 -19.66 -11.35
CA GLY A 272 -0.55 -20.81 -11.71
C GLY A 272 -0.82 -21.21 -13.15
N THR A 273 -0.20 -20.56 -14.14
CA THR A 273 1.21 -20.80 -14.50
C THR A 273 1.69 -19.80 -15.57
N PRO A 274 2.99 -19.41 -15.57
CA PRO A 274 3.75 -19.67 -16.80
C PRO A 274 5.20 -20.12 -16.53
N ARG A 275 5.83 -20.78 -17.52
CA ARG A 275 7.26 -21.13 -17.54
C ARG A 275 7.84 -20.78 -18.91
N ILE A 276 9.13 -20.39 -18.94
CA ILE A 276 10.13 -21.04 -19.80
C ILE A 276 11.39 -21.27 -18.93
N GLU A 277 11.44 -22.47 -18.33
CA GLU A 277 12.56 -23.28 -17.77
C GLU A 277 13.47 -22.79 -16.62
N ASN A 278 13.47 -23.51 -15.47
CA ASN A 278 14.45 -24.55 -15.04
C ASN A 278 14.18 -25.02 -13.58
N ASP A 279 13.40 -24.27 -12.80
CA ASP A 279 13.20 -24.48 -11.36
C ASP A 279 11.88 -25.16 -10.97
N GLY A 280 10.96 -25.31 -11.92
CA GLY A 280 9.72 -26.03 -11.66
C GLY A 280 8.57 -25.18 -11.08
N ALA A 281 8.83 -23.94 -10.68
CA ALA A 281 7.92 -23.17 -9.83
C ALA A 281 7.17 -22.08 -10.62
N HIS A 282 5.86 -22.01 -10.40
CA HIS A 282 4.98 -21.01 -10.99
C HIS A 282 4.49 -20.06 -9.91
N TYR A 283 4.48 -18.75 -10.11
CA TYR A 283 3.86 -17.84 -9.16
C TYR A 283 3.16 -16.68 -9.85
N THR A 284 2.13 -16.15 -9.20
CA THR A 284 1.45 -14.92 -9.60
C THR A 284 1.01 -14.20 -8.34
N ILE A 285 1.22 -12.88 -8.31
CA ILE A 285 0.72 -12.02 -7.24
C ILE A 285 -0.80 -11.99 -7.36
N MET A 286 -1.47 -12.39 -6.29
CA MET A 286 -2.92 -12.44 -6.24
C MET A 286 -3.48 -11.04 -6.06
N SER A 287 -4.64 -10.79 -6.67
CA SER A 287 -5.32 -9.49 -6.54
C SER A 287 -5.78 -9.17 -5.12
N SER A 288 -6.01 -10.20 -4.32
CA SER A 288 -6.38 -10.14 -2.90
C SER A 288 -5.75 -11.32 -2.17
N PRO A 289 -5.30 -11.16 -0.91
CA PRO A 289 -4.65 -12.22 -0.16
C PRO A 289 -5.63 -13.27 0.37
N VAL A 290 -5.22 -14.53 0.35
CA VAL A 290 -5.95 -15.65 0.98
C VAL A 290 -5.74 -15.59 2.49
N PHE A 291 -6.84 -15.70 3.24
CA PHE A 291 -6.88 -15.57 4.70
C PHE A 291 -6.24 -14.29 5.23
N GLY A 292 -6.24 -13.26 4.39
CA GLY A 292 -5.62 -11.99 4.72
C GLY A 292 -4.10 -12.08 4.91
N LEU A 293 -3.39 -13.13 4.50
CA LEU A 293 -1.94 -13.16 4.63
C LEU A 293 -1.30 -13.47 3.28
N PHE A 294 -1.60 -14.62 2.70
CA PHE A 294 -0.90 -15.10 1.53
C PHE A 294 -1.31 -14.32 0.28
N ASN A 295 -0.39 -13.55 -0.30
CA ASN A 295 -0.62 -12.76 -1.51
C ASN A 295 -0.04 -13.41 -2.79
N VAL A 296 0.52 -14.62 -2.68
CA VAL A 296 1.00 -15.42 -3.80
C VAL A 296 0.48 -16.85 -3.68
N CYS A 297 0.11 -17.44 -4.81
CA CYS A 297 -0.21 -18.86 -4.95
C CYS A 297 0.69 -19.49 -6.03
N HIS A 298 1.32 -20.62 -5.68
CA HIS A 298 2.03 -21.48 -6.60
C HIS A 298 1.21 -22.75 -6.83
N LYS A 299 0.70 -22.94 -8.05
CA LYS A 299 0.03 -24.19 -8.42
C LYS A 299 1.04 -25.34 -8.48
N LEU A 300 0.79 -26.39 -7.71
CA LEU A 300 1.59 -27.62 -7.70
C LEU A 300 0.94 -28.62 -8.67
N ASP A 301 1.71 -29.05 -9.67
CA ASP A 301 1.25 -29.88 -10.78
C ASP A 301 1.89 -31.27 -10.75
N SER A 302 1.83 -31.99 -11.89
CA SER A 302 2.37 -33.34 -12.01
C SER A 302 3.88 -33.40 -11.81
N TYR A 303 4.61 -32.30 -12.05
CA TYR A 303 6.05 -32.24 -11.77
C TYR A 303 6.32 -32.45 -10.27
N TRP A 304 5.41 -31.94 -9.42
CA TRP A 304 5.46 -32.07 -7.97
C TRP A 304 4.70 -33.31 -7.45
N GLY A 305 4.27 -34.21 -8.34
CA GLY A 305 3.55 -35.44 -7.98
C GLY A 305 2.04 -35.30 -7.88
N TYR A 306 1.46 -34.14 -8.20
CA TYR A 306 0.01 -33.89 -8.15
C TYR A 306 -0.60 -33.98 -9.55
N SER A 307 -1.35 -35.05 -9.84
CA SER A 307 -1.92 -35.29 -11.17
C SER A 307 -3.41 -35.63 -11.13
N GLY A 308 -4.07 -35.57 -12.29
CA GLY A 308 -5.48 -35.89 -12.43
C GLY A 308 -6.38 -34.79 -11.88
N ARG A 309 -7.29 -35.15 -10.96
CA ARG A 309 -8.28 -34.24 -10.37
C ARG A 309 -7.80 -33.51 -9.12
N ILE A 310 -6.62 -33.86 -8.62
CA ILE A 310 -6.07 -33.26 -7.40
C ILE A 310 -5.69 -31.80 -7.70
N LYS A 311 -6.28 -30.86 -6.95
CA LYS A 311 -5.86 -29.46 -6.98
C LYS A 311 -4.86 -29.26 -5.85
N SER A 312 -3.73 -28.64 -6.13
CA SER A 312 -2.75 -28.33 -5.09
C SER A 312 -2.10 -26.97 -5.32
N GLY A 313 -1.94 -26.22 -4.24
CA GLY A 313 -1.34 -24.90 -4.23
C GLY A 313 -0.48 -24.67 -3.00
N LEU A 314 0.63 -23.95 -3.19
CA LEU A 314 1.48 -23.42 -2.13
C LEU A 314 1.28 -21.91 -2.03
N PHE A 315 0.80 -21.47 -0.87
CA PHE A 315 0.47 -20.08 -0.57
C PHE A 315 1.56 -19.45 0.27
N ARG A 316 1.99 -18.26 -0.13
CA ARG A 316 3.14 -17.54 0.47
C ARG A 316 2.87 -16.05 0.54
N TYR A 317 3.64 -15.37 1.38
CA TYR A 317 3.70 -13.91 1.39
C TYR A 317 4.87 -13.42 0.53
N CYS A 318 4.62 -12.46 -0.34
CA CYS A 318 5.58 -11.83 -1.23
C CYS A 318 5.69 -10.33 -0.94
N PHE A 319 6.92 -9.88 -0.69
CA PHE A 319 7.26 -8.50 -0.36
C PHE A 319 7.45 -7.59 -1.59
N GLN A 320 7.01 -8.01 -2.78
CA GLN A 320 7.26 -7.24 -4.01
C GLN A 320 6.37 -6.01 -4.15
N ASN A 321 5.09 -6.10 -3.73
CA ASN A 321 4.16 -4.95 -3.77
C ASN A 321 4.09 -4.23 -2.43
N THR A 322 3.89 -4.97 -1.34
CA THR A 322 3.86 -4.47 0.03
C THR A 322 5.16 -4.92 0.70
N PRO A 323 6.20 -4.05 0.77
CA PRO A 323 7.56 -4.44 1.10
C PRO A 323 7.80 -4.69 2.59
N TYR A 324 6.71 -4.84 3.34
CA TYR A 324 6.70 -5.02 4.77
C TYR A 324 5.51 -5.90 5.18
N LEU A 325 5.55 -6.36 6.42
CA LEU A 325 4.51 -7.16 7.06
C LEU A 325 4.37 -6.65 8.49
N TYR A 326 3.16 -6.27 8.92
CA TYR A 326 2.90 -6.02 10.33
C TYR A 326 2.78 -7.35 11.07
N TYR A 327 3.26 -7.38 12.31
CA TYR A 327 3.28 -8.59 13.11
C TYR A 327 1.87 -9.13 13.42
N ASP A 328 0.91 -8.24 13.61
CA ASP A 328 -0.49 -8.57 13.86
C ASP A 328 -1.20 -9.20 12.64
N GLU A 329 -0.66 -9.06 11.42
CA GLU A 329 -1.14 -9.80 10.24
C GLU A 329 -0.93 -11.31 10.43
N ILE A 330 0.21 -11.69 11.04
CA ILE A 330 0.52 -13.09 11.35
C ILE A 330 -0.43 -13.57 12.44
N GLU A 331 -0.58 -12.81 13.53
CA GLU A 331 -1.48 -13.17 14.63
C GLU A 331 -2.94 -13.29 14.15
N SER A 332 -3.40 -12.36 13.31
CA SER A 332 -4.74 -12.36 12.73
C SER A 332 -4.98 -13.61 11.87
N PHE A 333 -3.99 -14.01 11.07
CA PHE A 333 -4.05 -15.25 10.33
C PHE A 333 -4.13 -16.47 11.26
N LEU A 334 -3.27 -16.54 12.27
CA LEU A 334 -3.22 -17.68 13.21
C LEU A 334 -4.54 -17.82 13.99
N ASN A 335 -5.08 -16.70 14.49
CA ASN A 335 -6.36 -16.65 15.20
C ASN A 335 -7.53 -17.07 14.30
N LEU A 336 -7.56 -16.56 13.06
CA LEU A 336 -8.57 -16.96 12.09
C LEU A 336 -8.47 -18.46 11.78
N PHE A 337 -7.26 -18.94 11.52
CA PHE A 337 -7.02 -20.33 11.14
C PHE A 337 -7.38 -21.30 12.27
N GLU A 338 -7.09 -20.93 13.52
CA GLU A 338 -7.52 -21.69 14.70
C GLU A 338 -9.04 -21.86 14.78
N GLY A 339 -9.80 -20.88 14.29
CA GLY A 339 -11.26 -20.96 14.19
C GLY A 339 -11.77 -22.09 13.28
N PHE A 340 -10.94 -22.60 12.37
CA PHE A 340 -11.26 -23.74 11.50
C PHE A 340 -10.84 -25.10 12.11
N ILE A 341 -10.14 -25.10 13.24
CA ILE A 341 -9.57 -26.31 13.86
C ILE A 341 -10.53 -26.85 14.94
N SER A 342 -10.71 -28.17 14.99
CA SER A 342 -11.47 -28.84 16.06
C SER A 342 -10.80 -28.67 17.43
N ASP A 343 -11.58 -28.63 18.51
CA ASP A 343 -11.05 -28.34 19.85
C ASP A 343 -9.93 -29.29 20.30
N GLU A 344 -9.98 -30.56 19.88
CA GLU A 344 -8.95 -31.58 20.15
C GLU A 344 -7.58 -31.25 19.51
N ASN A 345 -7.57 -30.50 18.41
CA ASN A 345 -6.36 -30.20 17.64
C ASN A 345 -5.78 -28.82 17.98
N LYS A 346 -6.53 -27.96 18.68
CA LYS A 346 -6.10 -26.59 19.03
C LYS A 346 -4.84 -26.55 19.89
N GLU A 347 -4.71 -27.44 20.87
CA GLU A 347 -3.52 -27.49 21.73
C GLU A 347 -2.26 -27.83 20.91
N SER A 348 -2.36 -28.84 20.05
CA SER A 348 -1.29 -29.23 19.13
C SER A 348 -0.94 -28.09 18.16
N PHE A 349 -1.94 -27.41 17.58
CA PHE A 349 -1.72 -26.26 16.71
C PHE A 349 -0.98 -25.12 17.43
N ARG A 350 -1.41 -24.77 18.65
CA ARG A 350 -0.78 -23.72 19.44
C ARG A 350 0.68 -24.06 19.76
N HIS A 351 0.93 -25.29 20.21
CA HIS A 351 2.26 -25.72 20.63
C HIS A 351 3.24 -25.93 19.46
N ASN A 352 2.79 -26.61 18.39
CA ASN A 352 3.66 -27.04 17.30
C ASN A 352 3.82 -25.99 16.18
N TYR A 353 2.91 -25.01 16.10
CA TYR A 353 2.92 -24.01 15.03
C TYR A 353 2.86 -22.57 15.54
N VAL A 354 1.84 -22.19 16.31
CA VAL A 354 1.66 -20.79 16.75
C VAL A 354 2.85 -20.31 17.59
N SER A 355 3.19 -21.01 18.68
CA SER A 355 4.30 -20.60 19.55
C SER A 355 5.65 -20.56 18.81
N PRO A 356 6.01 -21.53 17.96
CA PRO A 356 7.21 -21.44 17.14
C PRO A 356 7.23 -20.27 16.14
N ILE A 357 6.12 -19.99 15.44
CA ILE A 357 6.03 -18.89 14.47
C ILE A 357 6.20 -17.54 15.17
N LEU A 358 5.60 -17.37 16.34
CA LEU A 358 5.63 -16.13 17.12
C LEU A 358 6.89 -16.00 18.01
N SER A 359 7.83 -16.95 17.95
CA SER A 359 8.99 -16.96 18.85
C SER A 359 10.02 -15.87 18.53
N GLY A 360 10.08 -15.40 17.28
CA GLY A 360 11.13 -14.51 16.79
C GLY A 360 12.50 -15.16 16.59
N ASP A 361 12.67 -16.44 16.95
CA ASP A 361 13.91 -17.20 16.78
C ASP A 361 13.80 -18.11 15.56
N ILE A 362 14.59 -17.81 14.52
CA ILE A 362 14.61 -18.55 13.25
C ILE A 362 14.80 -20.06 13.46
N SER A 363 15.64 -20.47 14.41
CA SER A 363 15.91 -21.89 14.66
C SER A 363 14.72 -22.65 15.25
N ILE A 364 13.80 -21.92 15.90
CA ILE A 364 12.54 -22.42 16.43
C ILE A 364 11.47 -22.33 15.34
N THR A 365 11.36 -21.18 14.66
CA THR A 365 10.39 -20.94 13.59
C THR A 365 10.53 -21.93 12.44
N ASP A 366 11.74 -22.28 12.02
CA ASP A 366 11.98 -23.24 10.93
C ASP A 366 11.40 -24.64 11.20
N LYS A 367 11.14 -24.97 12.48
CA LYS A 367 10.53 -26.24 12.89
C LYS A 367 9.01 -26.18 12.97
N ALA A 368 8.41 -25.00 12.79
CA ALA A 368 6.97 -24.81 12.85
C ALA A 368 6.27 -25.64 11.76
N LYS A 369 5.47 -26.61 12.18
CA LYS A 369 4.66 -27.42 11.28
C LYS A 369 3.34 -27.81 11.91
N PHE A 370 2.27 -27.75 11.13
CA PHE A 370 0.98 -28.31 11.50
C PHE A 370 0.26 -28.85 10.28
N ASP A 371 -0.34 -30.04 10.41
CA ASP A 371 -1.14 -30.69 9.37
C ASP A 371 -2.61 -30.73 9.81
N LEU A 372 -3.53 -30.40 8.90
CA LEU A 372 -4.97 -30.37 9.13
C LEU A 372 -5.70 -31.08 7.98
N GLU A 373 -6.58 -32.01 8.32
CA GLU A 373 -7.49 -32.66 7.38
C GLU A 373 -8.94 -32.21 7.62
N ILE A 374 -9.59 -31.75 6.55
CA ILE A 374 -10.99 -31.35 6.52
C ILE A 374 -11.73 -32.38 5.65
N LEU A 375 -12.18 -33.45 6.28
CA LEU A 375 -12.66 -34.68 5.62
C LEU A 375 -13.89 -34.45 4.74
N ASP A 376 -14.82 -33.59 5.17
CA ASP A 376 -16.05 -33.27 4.44
C ASP A 376 -15.80 -32.53 3.12
N LYS A 377 -14.68 -31.81 3.02
CA LYS A 377 -14.26 -31.11 1.80
C LYS A 377 -13.15 -31.83 1.02
N GLY A 378 -12.59 -32.92 1.55
CA GLY A 378 -11.43 -33.59 0.96
C GLY A 378 -10.19 -32.69 0.90
N ILE A 379 -10.05 -31.75 1.85
CA ILE A 379 -8.95 -30.78 1.90
C ILE A 379 -7.92 -31.25 2.92
N HIS A 380 -6.66 -31.27 2.50
CA HIS A 380 -5.50 -31.46 3.37
C HIS A 380 -4.65 -30.18 3.34
N ILE A 381 -4.31 -29.65 4.51
CA ILE A 381 -3.50 -28.44 4.67
C ILE A 381 -2.26 -28.78 5.47
N THR A 382 -1.12 -28.30 5.01
CA THR A 382 0.13 -28.29 5.77
C THR A 382 0.59 -26.85 5.93
N LEU A 383 0.63 -26.38 7.17
CA LEU A 383 1.23 -25.11 7.55
C LEU A 383 2.70 -25.30 7.90
N LEU A 384 3.55 -24.42 7.37
CA LEU A 384 5.00 -24.41 7.53
C LEU A 384 5.48 -22.98 7.82
N SER A 385 6.72 -22.83 8.27
CA SER A 385 7.45 -21.56 8.13
C SER A 385 7.97 -21.43 6.70
N ASP A 386 7.93 -20.23 6.13
CA ASP A 386 8.58 -19.92 4.87
C ASP A 386 10.09 -19.71 5.07
N PRO A 387 10.97 -20.60 4.57
CA PRO A 387 12.41 -20.48 4.80
C PRO A 387 13.08 -19.41 3.93
N PHE A 388 12.36 -18.79 2.98
CA PHE A 388 12.93 -17.79 2.07
C PHE A 388 12.49 -16.37 2.38
N THR A 389 11.61 -16.16 3.36
CA THR A 389 11.21 -14.81 3.78
C THR A 389 12.27 -14.22 4.72
N PRO A 390 12.50 -12.90 4.68
CA PRO A 390 13.47 -12.22 5.55
C PRO A 390 13.03 -12.18 7.02
N VAL A 391 11.79 -12.56 7.30
CA VAL A 391 11.17 -12.62 8.61
C VAL A 391 10.43 -13.96 8.76
N PRO A 392 10.25 -14.48 9.99
CA PRO A 392 9.30 -15.55 10.28
C PRO A 392 7.95 -15.28 9.62
N CYS A 393 7.55 -16.10 8.64
CA CYS A 393 6.29 -15.92 7.93
C CYS A 393 5.63 -17.29 7.69
N PRO A 394 4.32 -17.43 7.92
CA PRO A 394 3.59 -18.61 7.53
C PRO A 394 3.72 -18.91 6.02
N MET A 395 3.74 -20.20 5.70
CA MET A 395 3.54 -20.77 4.37
C MET A 395 2.49 -21.87 4.48
N MET A 396 1.58 -21.94 3.51
CA MET A 396 0.48 -22.90 3.54
C MET A 396 0.45 -23.73 2.26
N GLN A 397 0.61 -25.03 2.37
CA GLN A 397 0.32 -25.96 1.30
C GLN A 397 -1.12 -26.47 1.46
N MET A 398 -1.90 -26.42 0.39
CA MET A 398 -3.28 -26.91 0.33
C MET A 398 -3.40 -27.94 -0.79
N ILE A 399 -4.03 -29.08 -0.48
CA ILE A 399 -4.29 -30.18 -1.41
C ILE A 399 -5.78 -30.51 -1.32
N ILE A 400 -6.44 -30.64 -2.47
CA ILE A 400 -7.87 -30.92 -2.58
C ILE A 400 -8.03 -32.17 -3.42
N SER A 401 -8.54 -33.23 -2.77
CA SER A 401 -8.75 -34.55 -3.36
C SER A 401 -10.25 -34.78 -3.55
N GLN A 402 -10.86 -34.11 -4.54
CA GLN A 402 -12.26 -34.32 -4.93
C GLN A 402 -12.38 -35.05 -6.28
#